data_AF-A0AAE2ZKA1-F1
#
_entry.id   AF-A0AAE2ZKA1-F1
#
_cell.length_a   1.000
_cell.length_b   1.000
_cell.length_c   1.000
_cell.angle_alpha   90.00
_cell.angle_beta   90.00
_cell.angle_gamma   90.00
#
_symmetry.space_group_name_H-M   'P 1'
#
loop_
_entity.id
_entity.type
_entity.pdbx_description
1 polymer ?
#
loop_
_entity_poly.entity_id
_entity_poly.type
_entity_poly.pdbx_seq_one_letter_code
_entity_poly.pdbx_strand_id
1 'polypeptide(L)'
;MNMITFTNALTAIAIATVIGGVGSLGVTTQAVAATDIKPTLSVSGKSYYQKEHAKNSAVGRWEKKAVIQHGMNYGKWGQAKQTSFDCNSKFHQGNGKKLWTCKASGKPVANVKMCASGKIRARWYHPNKAGAQKGVKDAWEKLAAAEHGMKYSFYKNATNKHFTCGADSQFPGKITCNLSATPCK
;
A
#
# COMPACT_ATOMS: atom_id res chain seq x y z
N MET A 1 -37.92 26.48 8.03
CA MET A 1 -38.05 25.64 6.82
C MET A 1 -38.04 26.56 5.62
N ASN A 2 -37.03 26.49 4.76
CA ASN A 2 -37.06 27.07 3.43
C ASN A 2 -36.17 26.22 2.53
N MET A 3 -36.84 25.53 1.62
CA MET A 3 -36.27 24.72 0.55
C MET A 3 -36.14 25.64 -0.66
N ILE A 4 -34.96 25.73 -1.26
CA ILE A 4 -34.81 26.32 -2.59
C ILE A 4 -34.09 25.29 -3.45
N THR A 5 -34.88 24.65 -4.28
CA THR A 5 -34.45 23.82 -5.41
C THR A 5 -34.12 24.75 -6.58
N PHE A 6 -32.98 24.60 -7.24
CA PHE A 6 -32.81 25.10 -8.60
C PHE A 6 -32.13 24.10 -9.52
N THR A 7 -32.76 24.01 -10.68
CA THR A 7 -32.65 23.07 -11.78
C THR A 7 -31.36 23.27 -12.59
N ASN A 8 -30.95 22.19 -13.23
CA ASN A 8 -29.82 22.04 -14.16
C ASN A 8 -29.67 23.17 -15.19
N ALA A 9 -28.43 23.58 -15.46
CA ALA A 9 -28.03 24.18 -16.72
C ALA A 9 -26.71 23.54 -17.20
N LEU A 10 -26.80 22.77 -18.29
CA LEU A 10 -25.68 22.39 -19.13
C LEU A 10 -25.24 23.62 -19.94
N THR A 11 -23.96 23.98 -19.88
CA THR A 11 -23.30 24.76 -20.94
C THR A 11 -21.89 24.22 -21.15
N ALA A 12 -21.62 23.93 -22.42
CA ALA A 12 -20.45 23.26 -22.94
C ALA A 12 -19.26 24.21 -23.13
N ILE A 13 -18.07 23.64 -22.91
CA ILE A 13 -16.78 23.83 -23.61
C ILE A 13 -16.25 25.27 -23.77
N ALA A 14 -15.14 25.53 -23.08
CA ALA A 14 -14.00 26.21 -23.69
C ALA A 14 -12.71 25.46 -23.31
N ILE A 15 -12.12 24.73 -24.27
CA ILE A 15 -10.78 24.18 -24.16
C ILE A 15 -9.82 25.29 -24.57
N ALA A 16 -9.10 25.85 -23.61
CA ALA A 16 -7.92 26.67 -23.87
C ALA A 16 -6.69 25.86 -23.47
N THR A 17 -6.04 25.24 -24.47
CA THR A 17 -4.66 24.77 -24.34
C THR A 17 -3.72 25.96 -24.46
N VAL A 18 -2.95 26.25 -23.42
CA VAL A 18 -1.68 26.98 -23.55
C VAL A 18 -0.61 26.22 -22.77
N ILE A 19 0.45 25.88 -23.51
CA ILE A 19 1.67 25.21 -23.08
C ILE A 19 2.61 26.28 -22.49
N GLY A 20 3.18 26.02 -21.32
CA GLY A 20 4.45 26.62 -20.88
C GLY A 20 4.41 27.40 -19.56
N GLY A 21 5.15 26.93 -18.56
CA GLY A 21 5.61 27.74 -17.42
C GLY A 21 4.89 27.51 -16.10
N VAL A 22 5.61 26.85 -15.17
CA VAL A 22 5.52 26.85 -13.69
C VAL A 22 4.30 27.55 -13.05
N GLY A 23 3.40 26.80 -12.37
CA GLY A 23 2.44 27.42 -11.44
C GLY A 23 1.21 26.61 -11.04
N SER A 24 1.17 26.21 -9.76
CA SER A 24 0.01 26.03 -8.87
C SER A 24 -1.13 25.03 -9.17
N LEU A 25 -1.16 23.99 -8.32
CA LEU A 25 -2.28 23.62 -7.44
C LEU A 25 -3.61 23.21 -8.09
N GLY A 26 -3.57 22.13 -8.87
CA GLY A 26 -4.73 21.24 -8.95
C GLY A 26 -4.79 20.42 -7.66
N VAL A 27 -5.58 20.86 -6.67
CA VAL A 27 -5.96 20.03 -5.52
C VAL A 27 -6.75 18.85 -6.07
N THR A 28 -6.03 17.78 -6.41
CA THR A 28 -6.65 16.48 -6.51
C THR A 28 -7.04 16.13 -5.09
N THR A 29 -8.35 16.19 -4.80
CA THR A 29 -8.92 15.51 -3.65
C THR A 29 -8.45 14.07 -3.73
N GLN A 30 -7.41 13.76 -2.97
CA GLN A 30 -6.89 12.40 -2.85
C GLN A 30 -8.06 11.58 -2.32
N ALA A 31 -8.61 10.72 -3.16
CA ALA A 31 -9.46 9.65 -2.70
C ALA A 31 -8.60 8.85 -1.71
N VAL A 32 -8.85 9.06 -0.42
CA VAL A 32 -8.23 8.28 0.64
C VAL A 32 -8.77 6.87 0.43
N ALA A 33 -7.98 6.01 -0.22
CA ALA A 33 -8.34 4.63 -0.44
C ALA A 33 -8.76 4.06 0.92
N ALA A 34 -10.06 3.78 1.07
CA ALA A 34 -10.63 3.25 2.29
C ALA A 34 -9.83 2.00 2.66
N THR A 35 -9.29 1.97 3.88
CA THR A 35 -8.62 0.77 4.38
C THR A 35 -9.62 -0.38 4.30
N ASP A 36 -9.40 -1.37 3.45
CA ASP A 36 -10.31 -2.52 3.35
C ASP A 36 -10.13 -3.39 4.60
N ILE A 37 -11.03 -3.16 5.56
CA ILE A 37 -11.06 -3.81 6.87
C ILE A 37 -12.22 -4.80 6.88
N LYS A 38 -11.92 -6.06 7.17
CA LYS A 38 -12.91 -7.14 7.30
C LYS A 38 -13.44 -7.26 8.73
N PRO A 39 -14.60 -7.93 8.92
CA PRO A 39 -15.12 -8.23 10.25
C PRO A 39 -14.10 -8.96 11.14
N THR A 40 -14.25 -8.82 12.46
CA THR A 40 -13.35 -9.44 13.44
C THR A 40 -13.36 -10.96 13.29
N LEU A 41 -12.17 -11.55 13.20
CA LEU A 41 -11.98 -12.99 13.34
C LEU A 41 -11.46 -13.29 14.74
N SER A 42 -12.05 -14.30 15.36
CA SER A 42 -11.59 -14.86 16.64
C SER A 42 -11.27 -16.34 16.45
N VAL A 43 -10.02 -16.73 16.72
CA VAL A 43 -9.51 -18.08 16.43
C VAL A 43 -8.71 -18.62 17.61
N SER A 44 -9.05 -19.82 18.05
CA SER A 44 -8.32 -20.52 19.11
C SER A 44 -7.08 -21.24 18.58
N GLY A 45 -5.97 -21.07 19.30
CA GLY A 45 -4.70 -21.76 19.13
C GLY A 45 -4.72 -23.21 19.59
N LYS A 46 -3.62 -23.94 19.33
CA LYS A 46 -3.32 -25.17 20.08
C LYS A 46 -2.84 -24.82 21.49
N SER A 47 -2.89 -25.81 22.37
CA SER A 47 -2.46 -25.66 23.76
C SER A 47 -0.97 -25.97 23.92
N TYR A 48 -0.27 -25.18 24.74
CA TYR A 48 1.17 -25.36 25.01
C TYR A 48 1.49 -25.09 26.48
N TYR A 49 2.57 -25.68 26.98
CA TYR A 49 3.06 -25.40 28.34
C TYR A 49 3.59 -23.96 28.48
N GLN A 50 4.10 -23.37 27.40
CA GLN A 50 4.52 -21.97 27.36
C GLN A 50 3.39 -21.11 26.79
N LYS A 51 2.98 -20.08 27.53
CA LYS A 51 1.89 -19.16 27.13
C LYS A 51 2.18 -18.46 25.80
N GLU A 52 3.44 -18.09 25.54
CA GLU A 52 3.81 -17.43 24.29
C GLU A 52 3.67 -18.35 23.07
N HIS A 53 4.01 -19.62 23.21
CA HIS A 53 3.78 -20.61 22.14
C HIS A 53 2.28 -20.80 21.85
N ALA A 54 1.42 -20.75 22.88
CA ALA A 54 -0.02 -20.78 22.70
C ALA A 54 -0.56 -19.53 21.97
N LYS A 55 -0.01 -18.34 22.26
CA LYS A 55 -0.32 -17.11 21.52
C LYS A 55 0.11 -17.20 20.06
N ASN A 56 1.34 -17.62 19.78
CA ASN A 56 1.85 -17.78 18.41
C ASN A 56 1.03 -18.79 17.61
N SER A 57 0.59 -19.89 18.24
CA SER A 57 -0.31 -20.85 17.61
C SER A 57 -1.67 -20.26 17.26
N ALA A 58 -2.23 -19.43 18.15
CA ALA A 58 -3.48 -18.73 17.90
C ALA A 58 -3.35 -17.73 16.74
N VAL A 59 -2.24 -16.99 16.68
CA VAL A 59 -1.90 -16.09 15.56
C VAL A 59 -1.82 -16.86 14.25
N GLY A 60 -1.00 -17.90 14.15
CA GLY A 60 -0.83 -18.63 12.87
C GLY A 60 -2.14 -19.25 12.36
N ARG A 61 -3.02 -19.70 13.28
CA ARG A 61 -4.37 -20.18 12.91
C ARG A 61 -5.29 -19.05 12.49
N TRP A 62 -5.23 -17.91 13.17
CA TRP A 62 -5.96 -16.70 12.78
C TRP A 62 -5.56 -16.25 11.37
N GLU A 63 -4.25 -16.19 11.09
CA GLU A 63 -3.69 -15.81 9.78
C GLU A 63 -4.19 -16.76 8.69
N LYS A 64 -4.10 -18.08 8.92
CA LYS A 64 -4.63 -19.08 8.00
C LYS A 64 -6.13 -18.89 7.75
N LYS A 65 -6.93 -18.62 8.79
CA LYS A 65 -8.38 -18.40 8.63
C LYS A 65 -8.67 -17.12 7.84
N ALA A 66 -7.94 -16.03 8.10
CA ALA A 66 -8.05 -14.78 7.37
C ALA A 66 -7.73 -14.96 5.88
N VAL A 67 -6.69 -15.74 5.55
CA VAL A 67 -6.36 -16.10 4.17
C VAL A 67 -7.48 -16.92 3.51
N ILE A 68 -8.00 -17.94 4.19
CA ILE A 68 -9.06 -18.80 3.64
C ILE A 68 -10.34 -18.00 3.38
N GLN A 69 -10.72 -17.11 4.29
CA GLN A 69 -12.00 -16.39 4.19
C GLN A 69 -11.94 -15.12 3.32
N HIS A 70 -10.79 -14.47 3.24
CA HIS A 70 -10.69 -13.14 2.61
C HIS A 70 -9.57 -13.02 1.58
N GLY A 71 -8.70 -14.03 1.46
CA GLY A 71 -7.58 -14.08 0.52
C GLY A 71 -6.23 -13.71 1.15
N MET A 72 -5.15 -14.01 0.42
CA MET A 72 -3.77 -13.92 0.91
C MET A 72 -3.37 -12.55 1.47
N ASN A 73 -4.00 -11.47 0.99
CA ASN A 73 -3.71 -10.12 1.48
C ASN A 73 -4.11 -9.92 2.95
N TYR A 74 -5.09 -10.67 3.49
CA TYR A 74 -5.63 -10.40 4.83
C TYR A 74 -4.95 -11.21 5.95
N GLY A 75 -4.02 -12.08 5.58
CA GLY A 75 -3.42 -13.07 6.48
C GLY A 75 -2.29 -12.58 7.38
N LYS A 76 -2.08 -11.27 7.54
CA LYS A 76 -0.92 -10.75 8.28
C LYS A 76 -1.36 -10.16 9.62
N TRP A 77 -1.13 -10.88 10.71
CA TRP A 77 -1.55 -10.46 12.06
C TRP A 77 -0.97 -9.10 12.47
N GLY A 78 0.30 -8.82 12.11
CA GLY A 78 0.93 -7.53 12.39
C GLY A 78 0.29 -6.32 11.68
N GLN A 79 -0.62 -6.53 10.74
CA GLN A 79 -1.41 -5.48 10.09
C GLN A 79 -2.87 -5.44 10.58
N ALA A 80 -3.29 -6.44 11.35
CA ALA A 80 -4.64 -6.50 11.90
C ALA A 80 -4.88 -5.33 12.86
N LYS A 81 -6.15 -4.92 12.97
CA LYS A 81 -6.58 -3.85 13.90
C LYS A 81 -7.42 -4.44 15.02
N GLN A 82 -7.50 -3.71 16.13
CA GLN A 82 -8.29 -4.10 17.31
C GLN A 82 -7.91 -5.51 17.78
N THR A 83 -6.62 -5.77 17.86
CA THR A 83 -6.07 -7.09 18.21
C THR A 83 -6.14 -7.32 19.71
N SER A 84 -6.57 -8.51 20.12
CA SER A 84 -6.56 -8.95 21.51
C SER A 84 -6.27 -10.44 21.63
N PHE A 85 -5.85 -10.85 22.83
CA PHE A 85 -5.69 -12.24 23.20
C PHE A 85 -6.53 -12.55 24.43
N ASP A 86 -7.23 -13.68 24.37
CA ASP A 86 -7.89 -14.30 25.51
C ASP A 86 -7.20 -15.65 25.78
N CYS A 87 -6.57 -15.80 26.94
CA CYS A 87 -5.77 -16.97 27.27
C CYS A 87 -6.25 -17.62 28.56
N ASN A 88 -6.59 -18.90 28.46
CA ASN A 88 -6.98 -19.73 29.59
C ASN A 88 -5.91 -20.79 29.87
N SER A 89 -5.79 -21.23 31.12
CA SER A 89 -4.89 -22.31 31.51
C SER A 89 -5.63 -23.42 32.23
N LYS A 90 -5.24 -24.66 31.96
CA LYS A 90 -5.64 -25.83 32.74
C LYS A 90 -4.42 -26.60 33.22
N PHE A 91 -4.52 -27.31 34.33
CA PHE A 91 -3.45 -28.21 34.76
C PHE A 91 -3.48 -29.50 33.94
N HIS A 92 -2.33 -29.95 33.46
CA HIS A 92 -2.22 -31.19 32.69
C HIS A 92 -2.18 -32.40 33.63
N GLN A 93 -3.08 -33.37 33.40
CA GLN A 93 -3.35 -34.50 34.31
C GLN A 93 -2.18 -35.49 34.52
N GLY A 94 -1.09 -35.37 33.75
CA GLY A 94 0.08 -36.26 33.89
C GLY A 94 1.33 -35.65 34.53
N ASN A 95 1.45 -34.32 34.62
CA ASN A 95 2.68 -33.68 35.10
C ASN A 95 2.47 -32.41 35.95
N GLY A 96 1.22 -32.06 36.26
CA GLY A 96 0.88 -30.89 37.07
C GLY A 96 1.29 -29.55 36.44
N LYS A 97 1.78 -29.52 35.20
CA LYS A 97 2.16 -28.27 34.53
C LYS A 97 0.93 -27.57 33.96
N LYS A 98 0.94 -26.23 33.99
CA LYS A 98 -0.10 -25.42 33.34
C LYS A 98 0.02 -25.54 31.83
N LEU A 99 -1.08 -25.94 31.20
CA LEU A 99 -1.26 -25.96 29.76
C LEU A 99 -2.13 -24.76 29.36
N TRP A 100 -1.55 -23.87 28.56
CA TRP A 100 -2.18 -22.63 28.10
C TRP A 100 -2.83 -22.83 26.74
N THR A 101 -4.04 -22.28 26.57
CA THR A 101 -4.73 -22.15 25.30
C THR A 101 -5.10 -20.68 25.11
N CYS A 102 -4.73 -20.10 23.98
CA CYS A 102 -5.04 -18.71 23.66
C CYS A 102 -5.95 -18.61 22.45
N LYS A 103 -6.79 -17.59 22.43
CA LYS A 103 -7.63 -17.16 21.31
C LYS A 103 -7.14 -15.80 20.85
N ALA A 104 -6.80 -15.69 19.57
CA ALA A 104 -6.42 -14.44 18.93
C ALA A 104 -7.67 -13.83 18.28
N SER A 105 -7.94 -12.56 18.58
CA SER A 105 -9.06 -11.81 17.98
C SER A 105 -8.54 -10.55 17.32
N GLY A 106 -9.00 -10.25 16.11
CA GLY A 106 -8.59 -9.03 15.40
C GLY A 106 -9.34 -8.87 14.09
N LYS A 107 -9.36 -7.64 13.57
CA LYS A 107 -9.92 -7.31 12.26
C LYS A 107 -8.86 -7.50 11.17
N PRO A 108 -9.08 -8.39 10.20
CA PRO A 108 -8.19 -8.53 9.06
C PRO A 108 -8.18 -7.25 8.24
N VAL A 109 -6.98 -6.76 7.96
CA VAL A 109 -6.76 -5.64 7.07
C VAL A 109 -6.00 -6.17 5.89
N ALA A 110 -6.47 -5.85 4.68
CA ALA A 110 -5.72 -6.20 3.50
C ALA A 110 -4.32 -5.58 3.61
N ASN A 111 -3.30 -6.42 3.44
CA ASN A 111 -1.93 -6.04 3.14
C ASN A 111 -1.91 -5.49 1.70
N VAL A 112 -2.71 -4.45 1.46
CA VAL A 112 -2.69 -3.72 0.22
C VAL A 112 -1.42 -2.90 0.28
N LYS A 113 -0.50 -3.15 -0.66
CA LYS A 113 0.39 -2.08 -1.09
C LYS A 113 -0.53 -0.93 -1.48
N MET A 114 -0.60 0.09 -0.64
CA MET A 114 -1.49 1.21 -0.92
C MET A 114 -0.80 1.95 -2.05
N CYS A 115 -1.36 1.84 -3.25
CA CYS A 115 -0.86 2.53 -4.41
C CYS A 115 -1.63 3.83 -4.61
N ALA A 116 -0.93 4.89 -4.99
CA ALA A 116 -1.62 6.09 -5.44
C ALA A 116 -2.30 5.80 -6.80
N SER A 117 -3.35 6.54 -7.11
CA SER A 117 -3.98 6.47 -8.43
C SER A 117 -3.05 7.09 -9.48
N GLY A 118 -2.84 6.37 -10.59
CA GLY A 118 -2.06 6.87 -11.73
C GLY A 118 -0.63 6.31 -11.83
N LYS A 119 0.10 6.74 -12.86
CA LYS A 119 1.50 6.39 -13.09
C LYS A 119 2.32 7.67 -13.14
N ILE A 120 3.38 7.72 -12.34
CA ILE A 120 4.39 8.77 -12.44
C ILE A 120 5.35 8.38 -13.57
N ARG A 121 5.61 9.34 -14.46
CA ARG A 121 6.55 9.20 -15.58
C ARG A 121 7.73 10.13 -15.36
N ALA A 122 8.94 9.59 -15.40
CA ALA A 122 10.18 10.35 -15.31
C ALA A 122 11.04 10.09 -16.55
N ARG A 123 11.77 11.13 -16.95
CA ARG A 123 12.75 11.08 -18.05
C ARG A 123 14.03 11.72 -17.57
N TRP A 124 15.16 11.09 -17.87
CA TRP A 124 16.46 11.64 -17.52
C TRP A 124 17.49 11.27 -18.58
N TYR A 125 18.44 12.16 -18.85
CA TYR A 125 19.52 11.92 -19.80
C TYR A 125 20.87 12.02 -19.10
N HIS A 126 21.85 11.22 -19.56
CA HIS A 126 23.22 11.26 -19.04
C HIS A 126 24.20 10.75 -20.10
N PRO A 127 25.49 11.18 -20.08
CA PRO A 127 26.51 10.67 -21.01
C PRO A 127 26.71 9.14 -20.97
N ASN A 128 26.39 8.51 -19.84
CA ASN A 128 26.49 7.05 -19.68
C ASN A 128 25.20 6.44 -19.13
N LYS A 129 24.98 5.16 -19.43
CA LYS A 129 23.77 4.43 -19.06
C LYS A 129 23.54 4.39 -17.55
N ALA A 130 24.58 4.14 -16.75
CA ALA A 130 24.45 4.03 -15.29
C ALA A 130 23.93 5.33 -14.65
N GLY A 131 24.49 6.48 -15.04
CA GLY A 131 24.05 7.79 -14.58
C GLY A 131 22.63 8.12 -15.07
N ALA A 132 22.26 7.73 -16.29
CA ALA A 132 20.91 7.92 -16.81
C ALA A 132 19.89 7.08 -16.02
N GLN A 133 20.25 5.83 -15.69
CA GLN A 133 19.41 4.93 -14.89
C GLN A 133 19.24 5.40 -13.44
N LYS A 134 20.30 5.93 -12.83
CA LYS A 134 20.22 6.50 -11.48
C LYS A 134 19.38 7.77 -11.47
N GLY A 135 19.68 8.71 -12.37
CA GLY A 135 18.98 9.99 -12.45
C GLY A 135 17.49 9.83 -12.74
N VAL A 136 17.08 8.89 -13.60
CA VAL A 136 15.65 8.68 -13.88
C VAL A 136 14.89 8.09 -12.67
N LYS A 137 15.56 7.26 -11.84
CA LYS A 137 14.97 6.77 -10.59
C LYS A 137 14.83 7.91 -9.60
N ASP A 138 15.90 8.65 -9.34
CA ASP A 138 15.88 9.79 -8.40
C ASP A 138 14.83 10.84 -8.82
N ALA A 139 14.70 11.10 -10.12
CA ALA A 139 13.67 11.98 -10.67
C ALA A 139 12.25 11.46 -10.39
N TRP A 140 12.01 10.15 -10.58
CA TRP A 140 10.71 9.56 -10.27
C TRP A 140 10.40 9.57 -8.78
N GLU A 141 11.38 9.29 -7.92
CA GLU A 141 11.18 9.32 -6.46
C GLU A 141 10.83 10.75 -6.01
N LYS A 142 11.50 11.78 -6.54
CA LYS A 142 11.16 13.19 -6.30
C LYS A 142 9.74 13.55 -6.77
N LEU A 143 9.35 13.13 -7.96
CA LEU A 143 7.99 13.36 -8.49
C LEU A 143 6.93 12.66 -7.64
N ALA A 144 7.14 11.38 -7.29
CA ALA A 144 6.23 10.63 -6.44
C ALA A 144 6.13 11.22 -5.02
N ALA A 145 7.23 11.76 -4.47
CA ALA A 145 7.23 12.50 -3.21
C ALA A 145 6.40 13.79 -3.30
N ALA A 146 6.55 14.55 -4.39
CA ALA A 146 5.83 15.80 -4.60
C ALA A 146 4.32 15.58 -4.79
N GLU A 147 3.92 14.56 -5.55
CA GLU A 147 2.51 14.33 -5.88
C GLU A 147 1.74 13.57 -4.79
N HIS A 148 2.39 12.62 -4.09
CA HIS A 148 1.70 11.71 -3.18
C HIS A 148 2.31 11.66 -1.76
N GLY A 149 3.44 12.33 -1.55
CA GLY A 149 4.16 12.38 -0.29
C GLY A 149 5.28 11.33 -0.17
N MET A 150 6.23 11.59 0.73
CA MET A 150 7.45 10.79 0.94
C MET A 150 7.22 9.28 1.14
N LYS A 151 6.09 8.89 1.73
CA LYS A 151 5.76 7.46 1.93
C LYS A 151 5.57 6.69 0.61
N TYR A 152 5.25 7.37 -0.49
CA TYR A 152 5.02 6.81 -1.81
C TYR A 152 6.24 6.94 -2.76
N SER A 153 7.30 7.63 -2.34
CA SER A 153 8.45 7.95 -3.20
C SER A 153 9.44 6.82 -3.37
N PHE A 154 9.32 5.73 -2.61
CA PHE A 154 10.28 4.63 -2.67
C PHE A 154 10.05 3.78 -3.91
N TYR A 155 10.92 3.89 -4.92
CA TYR A 155 10.77 3.16 -6.18
C TYR A 155 10.74 1.63 -5.99
N LYS A 156 11.40 1.12 -4.95
CA LYS A 156 11.33 -0.31 -4.58
C LYS A 156 9.88 -0.78 -4.36
N ASN A 157 9.02 0.06 -3.79
CA ASN A 157 7.65 -0.26 -3.42
C ASN A 157 6.67 -0.10 -4.59
N ALA A 158 7.05 0.63 -5.64
CA ALA A 158 6.20 0.89 -6.81
C ALA A 158 5.77 -0.40 -7.54
N THR A 159 4.69 -0.32 -8.31
CA THR A 159 4.16 -1.41 -9.14
C THR A 159 4.06 -0.96 -10.61
N ASN A 160 3.75 -1.88 -11.53
CA ASN A 160 3.62 -1.60 -12.96
C ASN A 160 4.84 -0.88 -13.56
N LYS A 161 6.04 -1.29 -13.15
CA LYS A 161 7.31 -0.66 -13.50
C LYS A 161 7.64 -0.91 -14.96
N HIS A 162 7.83 0.16 -15.71
CA HIS A 162 8.32 0.15 -17.08
C HIS A 162 9.56 1.04 -17.16
N PHE A 163 10.64 0.48 -17.73
CA PHE A 163 11.95 1.11 -17.75
C PHE A 163 12.57 0.92 -19.13
N THR A 164 12.91 2.00 -19.81
CA THR A 164 13.59 1.96 -21.11
C THR A 164 14.75 2.93 -21.15
N CYS A 165 15.86 2.55 -21.76
CA CYS A 165 16.97 3.46 -22.06
C CYS A 165 17.44 3.25 -23.48
N GLY A 166 17.81 4.34 -24.15
CA GLY A 166 18.39 4.29 -25.49
C GLY A 166 19.04 5.61 -25.86
N ALA A 167 19.64 5.63 -27.05
CA ALA A 167 19.99 6.87 -27.70
C ALA A 167 18.70 7.62 -28.07
N ASP A 168 18.72 8.93 -27.91
CA ASP A 168 17.59 9.81 -28.21
C ASP A 168 18.06 10.88 -29.18
N SER A 169 17.35 11.05 -30.29
CA SER A 169 17.70 12.05 -31.30
C SER A 169 17.62 13.48 -30.77
N GLN A 170 16.83 13.72 -29.71
CA GLN A 170 16.78 15.02 -29.02
C GLN A 170 18.03 15.30 -28.17
N PHE A 171 18.80 14.26 -27.81
CA PHE A 171 20.00 14.39 -26.99
C PHE A 171 21.18 13.62 -27.61
N PRO A 172 21.78 14.15 -28.69
CA PRO A 172 22.90 13.50 -29.37
C PRO A 172 24.04 13.20 -28.40
N GLY A 173 24.61 11.99 -28.49
CA GLY A 173 25.72 11.55 -27.64
C GLY A 173 25.35 11.28 -26.17
N LYS A 174 24.07 11.29 -25.81
CA LYS A 174 23.59 10.96 -24.46
C LYS A 174 22.67 9.75 -24.48
N ILE A 175 22.64 9.03 -23.36
CA ILE A 175 21.66 7.98 -23.10
C ILE A 175 20.48 8.62 -22.37
N THR A 176 19.29 8.48 -22.94
CA THR A 176 18.04 8.89 -22.30
C THR A 176 17.35 7.66 -21.74
N CYS A 177 16.93 7.76 -20.47
CA CYS A 177 16.13 6.75 -19.80
C CYS A 177 14.75 7.31 -19.46
N ASN A 178 13.73 6.49 -19.66
CA ASN A 178 12.35 6.76 -19.29
C ASN A 178 11.90 5.71 -18.26
N LEU A 179 11.18 6.17 -17.25
CA LEU A 179 10.63 5.35 -16.19
C LEU A 179 9.15 5.68 -16.02
N SER A 180 8.30 4.65 -15.97
CA SER A 180 6.89 4.78 -15.63
C SER A 180 6.54 3.75 -14.57
N ALA A 181 5.99 4.18 -13.44
CA ALA A 181 5.58 3.26 -12.38
C ALA A 181 4.44 3.86 -11.54
N THR A 182 3.63 2.99 -10.97
CA THR A 182 2.59 3.36 -10.01
C THR A 182 3.19 3.39 -8.60
N PRO A 183 3.20 4.54 -7.91
CA PRO A 183 3.81 4.65 -6.58
C PRO A 183 2.97 3.96 -5.52
N CYS A 184 3.61 3.22 -4.61
CA CYS A 184 2.93 2.49 -3.53
C CYS A 184 3.72 2.57 -2.23
N LYS A 185 3.02 2.39 -1.10
CA LYS A 185 3.59 2.29 0.25
C LYS A 185 3.25 0.96 0.90
#